data_AF-A0A7W0J722-F1
#
_entry.id   AF-A0A7W0J722-F1
#
_cell.length_a   1.000
_cell.length_b   1.000
_cell.length_c   1.000
_cell.angle_alpha   90.00
_cell.angle_beta   90.00
_cell.angle_gamma   90.00
#
_symmetry.space_group_name_H-M   'P 1'
#
loop_
_entity.id
_entity.type
_entity.pdbx_description
1 polymer ?
#
loop_
_entity_poly.entity_id
_entity_poly.type
_entity_poly.pdbx_seq_one_letter_code
_entity_poly.pdbx_strand_id
1 'polypeptide(L)'
;ESHTVRSYYPDFLVQKEDGGYVIVEVKGDNKIDDPVVLAKKEFAEQMAVASGMTYKIIKGSDAAQGRHSFLLTNESTSYRAGLFQ
;
A
#
# COMPACT_ATOMS: atom_id res chain seq x y z
N GLU A 1 -17.31 24.89 -11.59
CA GLU A 1 -17.00 23.48 -11.92
C GLU A 1 -16.85 22.73 -10.61
N SER A 2 -17.69 21.73 -10.32
CA SER A 2 -17.47 20.91 -9.14
C SER A 2 -16.30 19.99 -9.43
N HIS A 3 -15.13 20.33 -8.90
CA HIS A 3 -14.10 19.35 -8.61
C HIS A 3 -14.72 18.36 -7.63
N THR A 4 -15.43 17.36 -8.15
CA THR A 4 -15.88 16.23 -7.34
C THR A 4 -14.60 15.60 -6.85
N VAL A 5 -14.24 15.93 -5.61
CA VAL A 5 -13.27 15.17 -4.83
C VAL A 5 -13.76 13.74 -4.93
N ARG A 6 -13.12 12.94 -5.79
CA ARG A 6 -13.40 11.52 -5.83
C ARG A 6 -12.94 11.03 -4.47
N SER A 7 -13.89 10.72 -3.60
CA SER A 7 -13.61 10.06 -2.34
C SER A 7 -12.76 8.84 -2.66
N TYR A 8 -11.52 8.86 -2.19
CA TYR A 8 -10.60 7.74 -2.30
C TYR A 8 -10.93 6.79 -1.16
N TYR A 9 -11.34 5.56 -1.51
CA TYR A 9 -11.63 4.50 -0.56
C TYR A 9 -10.58 3.40 -0.75
N PRO A 10 -9.64 3.24 0.18
CA PRO A 10 -8.68 2.15 0.11
C PRO A 10 -9.36 0.80 0.39
N ASP A 11 -8.69 -0.29 0.03
CA ASP A 11 -9.18 -1.64 0.36
C ASP A 11 -9.28 -1.80 1.89
N PHE A 12 -8.25 -1.37 2.62
CA PHE A 12 -8.28 -1.33 4.08
C PHE A 12 -7.61 -0.08 4.65
N LEU A 13 -8.12 0.36 5.79
CA LEU A 13 -7.50 1.32 6.68
C LEU A 13 -7.26 0.64 8.03
N VAL A 14 -6.00 0.50 8.43
CA VAL A 14 -5.60 -0.22 9.64
C VAL A 14 -5.07 0.77 10.67
N GLN A 15 -5.64 0.75 11.87
CA GLN A 15 -5.11 1.49 13.01
C GLN A 15 -4.10 0.61 13.77
N LYS A 16 -2.88 1.11 13.95
CA LYS A 16 -1.84 0.48 14.77
C LYS A 16 -2.09 0.75 16.25
N GLU A 17 -1.48 -0.04 17.12
CA GLU A 17 -1.53 0.16 18.58
C GLU A 17 -0.94 1.51 19.02
N ASP A 18 0.05 2.04 18.26
CA ASP A 18 0.65 3.36 18.49
C ASP A 18 -0.25 4.53 18.05
N GLY A 19 -1.47 4.25 17.56
CA GLY A 19 -2.43 5.24 17.07
C GLY A 19 -2.20 5.69 15.63
N GLY A 20 -1.10 5.28 14.98
CA GLY A 20 -0.84 5.57 13.57
C GLY A 20 -1.73 4.75 12.64
N TYR A 21 -1.94 5.25 11.43
CA TYR A 21 -2.77 4.58 10.42
C TYR A 21 -1.93 4.07 9.25
N VAL A 22 -2.31 2.90 8.74
CA VAL A 22 -1.77 2.30 7.52
C VAL A 22 -2.89 2.13 6.50
N ILE A 23 -2.74 2.76 5.34
CA ILE A 23 -3.54 2.52 4.15
C ILE A 23 -2.98 1.26 3.48
N VAL A 24 -3.84 0.27 3.24
CA VAL A 24 -3.44 -1.00 2.65
C VAL A 24 -4.22 -1.26 1.36
N GLU A 25 -3.47 -1.64 0.33
CA GLU A 25 -4.00 -1.96 -1.00
C GLU A 25 -3.60 -3.37 -1.41
N VAL A 26 -4.57 -4.19 -1.79
CA VAL A 26 -4.33 -5.55 -2.26
C VAL A 26 -4.09 -5.51 -3.76
N LYS A 27 -3.04 -6.18 -4.23
CA LYS A 27 -2.76 -6.34 -5.66
C LYS A 27 -2.39 -7.78 -5.97
N GLY A 28 -2.81 -8.25 -7.14
CA GLY A 28 -2.37 -9.55 -7.66
C GLY A 28 -0.85 -9.60 -7.78
N ASP A 29 -0.26 -10.78 -7.57
CA ASP A 29 1.20 -10.92 -7.52
C ASP A 29 1.88 -10.43 -8.82
N ASN A 30 1.23 -10.67 -9.96
CA ASN A 30 1.68 -10.24 -11.29
C ASN A 30 1.56 -8.73 -11.55
N LYS A 31 0.99 -7.96 -10.61
CA LYS A 31 0.73 -6.52 -10.75
C LYS A 31 1.57 -5.65 -9.82
N ILE A 32 2.38 -6.25 -8.96
CA ILE A 32 3.22 -5.50 -8.01
C ILE A 32 4.24 -4.61 -8.73
N ASP A 33 4.82 -5.11 -9.81
CA ASP A 33 5.85 -4.40 -10.59
C ASP A 33 5.28 -3.69 -11.83
N ASP A 34 3.95 -3.64 -11.97
CA ASP A 34 3.29 -2.94 -13.06
C ASP A 34 3.60 -1.43 -12.96
N PRO A 35 4.18 -0.78 -13.99
CA PRO A 35 4.60 0.62 -13.90
C PRO A 35 3.47 1.59 -13.52
N VAL A 36 2.22 1.28 -13.90
CA VAL A 36 1.06 2.09 -13.53
C VAL A 36 0.71 1.90 -12.06
N VAL A 37 0.89 0.70 -11.51
CA VAL A 37 0.70 0.42 -10.08
C VAL A 37 1.79 1.13 -9.26
N LEU A 38 3.05 1.08 -9.71
CA LEU A 38 4.16 1.76 -9.05
C LEU A 38 3.97 3.29 -9.02
N ALA A 39 3.57 3.90 -10.14
CA ALA A 39 3.31 5.34 -10.19
C ALA A 39 2.15 5.77 -9.27
N LYS A 40 1.10 4.94 -9.17
CA LYS A 40 -0.03 5.19 -8.25
C LYS A 40 0.38 5.03 -6.79
N LYS A 41 1.21 4.02 -6.50
CA LYS A 41 1.80 3.81 -5.17
C LYS A 41 2.58 5.05 -4.73
N GLU A 42 3.48 5.54 -5.58
CA GLU A 42 4.31 6.71 -5.25
C GLU A 42 3.45 7.94 -4.94
N PHE A 43 2.43 8.22 -5.76
CA PHE A 43 1.50 9.31 -5.50
C PHE A 43 0.73 9.12 -4.18
N ALA A 44 0.23 7.92 -3.91
CA ALA A 44 -0.51 7.62 -2.67
C ALA A 44 0.39 7.71 -1.43
N GLU A 45 1.65 7.28 -1.52
CA GLU A 45 2.65 7.42 -0.46
C GLU A 45 2.89 8.89 -0.11
N GLN A 46 3.03 9.76 -1.11
CA GLN A 46 3.18 11.21 -0.88
C GLN A 46 1.96 11.80 -0.14
N MET A 47 0.76 11.41 -0.53
CA MET A 47 -0.48 11.86 0.13
C MET A 47 -0.63 11.32 1.55
N ALA A 48 -0.22 10.07 1.79
CA ALA A 48 -0.28 9.43 3.11
C ALA A 48 0.69 10.11 4.08
N VAL A 49 1.93 10.39 3.65
CA VAL A 49 2.94 11.09 4.46
C VAL A 49 2.45 12.47 4.88
N ALA A 50 1.83 13.23 3.96
CA ALA A 50 1.24 14.53 4.28
C ALA A 50 0.15 14.45 5.37
N SER A 51 -0.47 13.27 5.54
CA SER A 51 -1.54 13.02 6.51
C SER A 51 -1.07 12.29 7.78
N GLY A 52 0.25 12.04 7.93
CA GLY A 52 0.80 11.26 9.04
C GLY A 52 0.49 9.75 8.98
N MET A 53 0.06 9.26 7.82
CA MET A 53 -0.28 7.86 7.57
C MET A 53 0.83 7.17 6.76
N THR A 54 0.88 5.84 6.82
CA THR A 54 1.74 5.02 5.94
C THR A 54 0.89 4.37 4.86
N TYR A 55 1.42 4.23 3.65
CA TYR A 55 0.78 3.48 2.57
C TYR A 55 1.55 2.19 2.30
N LYS A 56 0.85 1.06 2.16
CA LYS A 56 1.45 -0.24 1.85
C LYS A 56 0.61 -1.03 0.87
N ILE A 57 1.27 -1.82 0.02
CA ILE A 57 0.62 -2.82 -0.80
C ILE A 57 0.75 -4.17 -0.09
N ILE A 58 -0.19 -5.09 -0.31
CA ILE A 58 -0.03 -6.50 0.03
C ILE A 58 -0.33 -7.33 -1.22
N LYS A 59 0.55 -8.30 -1.47
CA LYS A 59 0.34 -9.31 -2.51
C LYS A 59 -0.91 -10.12 -2.18
N GLY A 60 -1.75 -10.38 -3.18
CA GLY A 60 -2.97 -11.19 -3.01
C GLY A 60 -2.66 -12.55 -2.40
N SER A 61 -1.54 -13.17 -2.78
CA SER A 61 -1.08 -14.43 -2.20
C SER A 61 -0.70 -14.33 -0.72
N ASP A 62 -0.10 -13.22 -0.30
CA ASP A 62 0.24 -12.95 1.11
C ASP A 62 -1.00 -12.70 1.93
N ALA A 63 -1.94 -11.89 1.42
CA ALA A 63 -3.22 -11.62 2.07
C ALA A 63 -4.02 -12.92 2.27
N ALA A 64 -4.13 -13.76 1.23
CA ALA A 64 -4.83 -15.04 1.31
C ALA A 64 -4.21 -16.02 2.31
N GLN A 65 -2.90 -15.91 2.56
CA GLN A 65 -2.16 -16.77 3.49
C GLN A 65 -2.00 -16.14 4.90
N GLY A 66 -2.63 -15.00 5.16
CA GLY A 66 -2.52 -14.30 6.45
C GLY A 66 -1.14 -13.70 6.72
N ARG A 67 -0.27 -13.55 5.71
CA ARG A 67 1.07 -12.96 5.85
C ARG A 67 1.00 -11.43 5.81
N HIS A 68 0.42 -10.83 6.84
CA HIS A 68 0.18 -9.39 6.90
C HIS A 68 0.97 -8.66 8.01
N SER A 69 1.75 -9.37 8.82
CA SER A 69 2.48 -8.79 9.96
C SER A 69 3.39 -7.63 9.56
N PHE A 70 4.01 -7.70 8.38
CA PHE A 70 4.86 -6.64 7.84
C PHE A 70 4.11 -5.32 7.59
N LEU A 71 2.78 -5.33 7.50
CA LEU A 71 2.01 -4.10 7.32
C LEU A 71 2.13 -3.19 8.56
N LEU A 72 2.36 -3.77 9.73
CA LEU A 72 2.36 -3.06 11.01
C LEU A 72 3.75 -2.54 11.42
N THR A 73 4.81 -2.94 10.72
CA THR A 73 6.18 -2.47 11.00
C THR A 73 6.45 -1.11 10.36
N ASN A 74 7.44 -0.37 10.85
CA ASN A 74 7.88 0.89 10.22
C ASN A 74 8.91 0.65 9.09
N GLU A 75 9.15 -0.61 8.70
CA GLU A 75 10.11 -0.93 7.66
C GLU A 75 9.50 -0.72 6.26
N SER A 76 10.31 -0.16 5.36
CA SER A 76 9.97 -0.03 3.95
C SER A 76 9.99 -1.43 3.31
N THR A 77 8.85 -1.93 2.84
CA THR A 77 8.82 -3.19 2.09
C THR A 77 9.51 -2.99 0.75
N SER A 78 10.78 -3.39 0.64
CA SER A 78 11.43 -3.54 -0.66
C SER A 78 10.85 -4.79 -1.33
N TYR A 79 9.88 -4.62 -2.23
CA TYR A 79 9.61 -5.66 -3.22
C TYR A 79 10.85 -5.72 -4.10
N ARG A 80 11.73 -6.68 -3.82
CA ARG A 80 12.85 -6.97 -4.72
C ARG A 80 12.22 -7.39 -6.04
N ALA A 81 12.22 -6.49 -7.02
CA ALA A 81 12.12 -6.86 -8.42
C ALA A 81 13.10 -8.03 -8.61
N GLY A 82 12.56 -9.19 -9.00
CA GLY A 82 13.32 -10.43 -9.05
C GLY A 82 14.61 -10.24 -9.85
N LEU A 83 15.74 -10.44 -9.18
CA LEU A 83 16.98 -10.80 -9.84
C LEU A 83 16.73 -12.18 -10.46
N PHE A 84 16.50 -12.22 -11.77
CA PHE A 84 16.72 -13.44 -12.54
C PHE A 84 18.23 -13.71 -12.51
N GLN A 85 18.64 -14.81 -11.88
CA GLN A 85 19.89 -15.50 -12.22
C GLN A 85 19.61 -16.43 -13.38
#